data_AF-A0A6A5BLG1-F1
#
_entry.id   AF-A0A6A5BLG1-F1
#
_cell.length_a   1.000
_cell.length_b   1.000
_cell.length_c   1.000
_cell.angle_alpha   90.00
_cell.angle_beta   90.00
_cell.angle_gamma   90.00
#
_symmetry.space_group_name_H-M   'P 1'
#
loop_
_entity.id
_entity.type
_entity.pdbx_description
1 polymer ?
#
loop_
_entity_poly.entity_id
_entity_poly.type
_entity_poly.pdbx_seq_one_letter_code
_entity_poly.pdbx_strand_id
1 'polypeptide(L)'
;MTTMAKYYYSCVTTDMDGRAPGLKCISSLSILNGQFEKWDALPYDRAGGGCGGSMRSQPCGLVYSSEKNREELVRTSIESGRITHNHATGYMGAFWSFDGWAGASGDDSVIIGYDALLGSNGDWEQLVHRGVLHGGDNDSTGCIAATWFGAFYGFPDKKYEKNWKNIEYYDRIAKVANELYNLNQKL
;
A
#
# COMPACT_ATOMS: atom_id res chain seq x y z
N MET A 1 0.18 -3.07 -16.87
CA MET A 1 0.16 -1.73 -16.26
C MET A 1 -1.01 -0.86 -16.73
N THR A 2 -1.29 -0.72 -18.03
CA THR A 2 -2.48 0.00 -18.55
C THR A 2 -3.80 -0.35 -17.84
N THR A 3 -4.07 -1.63 -17.62
CA THR A 3 -5.26 -2.10 -16.88
C THR A 3 -5.27 -1.59 -15.43
N MET A 4 -4.11 -1.55 -14.77
CA MET A 4 -3.99 -1.05 -13.41
C MET A 4 -4.24 0.46 -13.34
N ALA A 5 -3.71 1.22 -14.30
CA ALA A 5 -3.99 2.65 -14.42
C ALA A 5 -5.49 2.95 -14.62
N LYS A 6 -6.18 2.14 -15.43
CA LYS A 6 -7.66 2.19 -15.57
C LYS A 6 -8.37 1.99 -14.24
N TYR A 7 -7.99 0.95 -13.48
CA TYR A 7 -8.62 0.67 -12.19
C TYR A 7 -8.32 1.74 -11.14
N TYR A 8 -7.11 2.31 -11.12
CA TYR A 8 -6.77 3.42 -10.23
C TYR A 8 -7.61 4.65 -10.54
N TYR A 9 -7.74 5.02 -11.81
CA TYR A 9 -8.59 6.14 -12.23
C TYR A 9 -10.05 5.89 -11.85
N SER A 10 -10.59 4.71 -12.19
CA SER A 10 -11.94 4.30 -11.84
C SER A 10 -12.18 4.46 -10.33
N CYS A 11 -11.30 3.88 -9.51
CA CYS A 11 -11.38 3.95 -8.05
C CYS A 11 -11.45 5.39 -7.53
N VAL A 12 -10.57 6.28 -8.02
CA VAL A 12 -10.57 7.70 -7.62
C VAL A 12 -11.87 8.41 -8.03
N THR A 13 -12.48 8.02 -9.14
CA THR A 13 -13.71 8.66 -9.63
C THR A 13 -15.01 8.06 -9.09
N THR A 14 -15.00 6.81 -8.60
CA THR A 14 -16.24 6.09 -8.22
C THR A 14 -16.28 5.65 -6.77
N ASP A 15 -15.14 5.29 -6.17
CA ASP A 15 -15.07 4.62 -4.86
C ASP A 15 -14.52 5.54 -3.76
N MET A 16 -13.98 6.71 -4.12
CA MET A 16 -13.33 7.65 -3.19
C MET A 16 -14.24 8.79 -2.71
N ASP A 17 -15.54 8.75 -3.02
CA ASP A 17 -16.49 9.73 -2.48
C ASP A 17 -16.55 9.65 -0.94
N GLY A 18 -16.48 10.81 -0.28
CA GLY A 18 -16.37 10.89 1.18
C GLY A 18 -15.06 10.34 1.79
N ARG A 19 -14.04 10.04 0.98
CA ARG A 19 -12.71 9.57 1.43
C ARG A 19 -11.66 10.68 1.34
N ALA A 20 -10.44 10.36 1.77
CA ALA A 20 -9.27 11.25 1.69
C ALA A 20 -8.22 10.73 0.69
N PRO A 21 -8.52 10.65 -0.63
CA PRO A 21 -7.51 10.27 -1.61
C PRO A 21 -6.35 11.28 -1.63
N GLY A 22 -5.12 10.79 -1.65
CA GLY A 22 -3.93 11.65 -1.65
C GLY A 22 -3.88 12.57 -2.89
N LEU A 23 -3.54 13.84 -2.68
CA LEU A 23 -3.52 14.86 -3.74
C LEU A 23 -2.61 14.49 -4.92
N LYS A 24 -1.50 13.78 -4.67
CA LYS A 24 -0.62 13.32 -5.75
C LYS A 24 -1.25 12.19 -6.56
N CYS A 25 -1.94 11.24 -5.91
CA CYS A 25 -2.70 10.21 -6.60
C CYS A 25 -3.72 10.83 -7.56
N ILE A 26 -4.49 11.81 -7.09
CA ILE A 26 -5.49 12.49 -7.92
C ILE A 26 -4.83 13.23 -9.08
N SER A 27 -3.87 14.12 -8.80
CA SER A 27 -3.26 14.95 -9.85
C SER A 27 -2.57 14.13 -10.93
N SER A 28 -1.86 13.06 -10.55
CA SER A 28 -1.16 12.18 -11.49
C SER A 28 -2.13 11.41 -12.38
N LEU A 29 -3.24 10.91 -11.83
CA LEU A 29 -4.27 10.22 -12.62
C LEU A 29 -5.06 11.19 -13.52
N SER A 30 -5.25 12.44 -13.10
CA SER A 30 -5.85 13.48 -13.95
C SER A 30 -5.00 13.79 -15.18
N ILE A 31 -3.66 13.72 -15.09
CA ILE A 31 -2.75 13.89 -16.25
C ILE A 31 -3.00 12.82 -17.31
N LEU A 32 -3.31 11.59 -16.92
CA LEU A 32 -3.62 10.53 -17.87
C LEU A 32 -4.86 10.87 -18.70
N ASN A 33 -5.83 11.61 -18.16
CA ASN A 33 -7.01 12.11 -18.87
C ASN A 33 -7.71 11.04 -19.76
N GLY A 34 -7.84 9.82 -19.24
CA GLY A 34 -8.41 8.68 -19.96
C GLY A 34 -7.47 7.94 -20.94
N GLN A 35 -6.25 8.45 -21.18
CA GLN A 35 -5.21 7.87 -22.02
C GLN A 35 -4.32 6.90 -21.21
N PHE A 36 -4.91 5.82 -20.71
CA PHE A 36 -4.28 4.89 -19.76
C PHE A 36 -3.09 4.12 -20.33
N GLU A 37 -2.97 4.04 -21.65
CA GLU A 37 -1.80 3.50 -22.34
C GLU A 37 -0.53 4.32 -22.08
N LYS A 38 -0.68 5.59 -21.71
CA LYS A 38 0.42 6.51 -21.35
C LYS A 38 0.72 6.52 -19.84
N TRP A 39 0.43 5.43 -19.15
CA TRP A 39 0.61 5.31 -17.69
C TRP A 39 2.05 5.60 -17.22
N ASP A 40 3.04 5.43 -18.09
CA ASP A 40 4.47 5.66 -17.87
C ASP A 40 4.94 7.05 -18.32
N ALA A 41 4.06 7.87 -18.91
CA ALA A 41 4.38 9.21 -19.41
C ALA A 41 4.36 10.28 -18.31
N LEU A 42 4.07 9.91 -17.05
CA LEU A 42 4.07 10.83 -15.92
C LEU A 42 5.49 11.39 -15.73
N PRO A 43 5.71 12.71 -15.79
CA PRO A 43 7.04 13.28 -15.59
C PRO A 43 7.53 13.02 -14.16
N TYR A 44 8.86 13.05 -13.97
CA TYR A 44 9.43 13.04 -12.63
C TYR A 44 8.88 14.24 -11.83
N ASP A 45 8.45 13.96 -10.60
CA ASP A 45 7.91 14.98 -9.69
C ASP A 45 8.69 14.94 -8.38
N ARG A 46 9.40 16.04 -8.07
CA ARG A 46 10.14 16.20 -6.81
C ARG A 46 9.24 16.11 -5.58
N ALA A 47 7.96 16.44 -5.71
CA ALA A 47 6.95 16.31 -4.65
C ALA A 47 6.26 14.93 -4.62
N GLY A 48 6.65 13.99 -5.48
CA GLY A 48 6.04 12.66 -5.62
C GLY A 48 6.47 11.63 -4.56
N GLY A 49 7.11 12.04 -3.46
CA GLY A 49 7.67 11.15 -2.44
C GLY A 49 6.69 10.57 -1.41
N GLY A 50 5.37 10.77 -1.59
CA GLY A 50 4.36 10.35 -0.63
C GLY A 50 4.19 8.82 -0.49
N CYS A 51 3.59 8.40 0.63
CA CYS A 51 3.36 6.99 0.99
C CYS A 51 2.38 6.22 0.07
N GLY A 52 1.64 6.94 -0.79
CA GLY A 52 0.50 6.38 -1.50
C GLY A 52 0.83 5.23 -2.46
N GLY A 53 2.08 5.14 -2.93
CA GLY A 53 2.58 3.97 -3.68
C GLY A 53 2.86 2.78 -2.75
N SER A 54 3.59 3.01 -1.66
CA SER A 54 3.97 2.00 -0.67
C SER A 54 2.75 1.35 -0.01
N MET A 55 1.76 2.14 0.42
CA MET A 55 0.58 1.69 1.19
C MET A 55 -0.36 0.73 0.42
N ARG A 56 -0.15 0.54 -0.89
CA ARG A 56 -0.98 -0.30 -1.75
C ARG A 56 -0.21 -1.35 -2.57
N SER A 57 1.08 -1.50 -2.29
CA SER A 57 1.97 -2.41 -3.02
C SER A 57 1.90 -3.86 -2.54
N GLN A 58 1.30 -4.10 -1.37
CA GLN A 58 1.24 -5.38 -0.67
C GLN A 58 0.62 -6.52 -1.52
N PRO A 59 -0.43 -6.30 -2.32
CA PRO A 59 -0.95 -7.34 -3.22
C PRO A 59 0.09 -7.90 -4.19
N CYS A 60 1.10 -7.12 -4.59
CA CYS A 60 2.19 -7.62 -5.44
C CYS A 60 2.99 -8.72 -4.74
N GLY A 61 3.26 -8.55 -3.44
CA GLY A 61 3.96 -9.54 -2.61
C GLY A 61 3.15 -10.81 -2.40
N LEU A 62 1.82 -10.70 -2.30
CA LEU A 62 0.93 -11.88 -2.21
C LEU A 62 0.93 -12.70 -3.50
N VAL A 63 0.98 -12.05 -4.66
CA VAL A 63 0.97 -12.72 -5.97
C VAL A 63 2.33 -13.31 -6.31
N TYR A 64 3.42 -12.59 -6.05
CA TYR A 64 4.78 -12.95 -6.45
C TYR A 64 5.66 -13.30 -5.25
N SER A 65 5.14 -14.14 -4.34
CA SER A 65 5.80 -14.48 -3.07
C SER A 65 7.00 -15.43 -3.19
N SER A 66 7.11 -16.18 -4.30
CA SER A 66 8.20 -17.15 -4.49
C SER A 66 9.48 -16.48 -4.99
N GLU A 67 10.65 -17.01 -4.62
CA GLU A 67 11.94 -16.48 -5.06
C GLU A 67 12.08 -16.45 -6.59
N LYS A 68 11.44 -17.41 -7.29
CA LYS A 68 11.44 -17.49 -8.76
C LYS A 68 10.75 -16.29 -9.41
N ASN A 69 9.82 -15.65 -8.70
CA ASN A 69 9.04 -14.52 -9.18
C ASN A 69 9.60 -13.17 -8.70
N ARG A 70 10.80 -13.15 -8.11
CA ARG A 70 11.39 -11.93 -7.51
C ARG A 70 11.55 -10.77 -8.49
N GLU A 71 11.91 -11.05 -9.74
CA GLU A 71 12.01 -10.00 -10.76
C GLU A 71 10.65 -9.37 -11.05
N GLU A 72 9.60 -10.19 -11.16
CA GLU A 72 8.25 -9.72 -11.45
C GLU A 72 7.61 -9.02 -10.24
N LEU A 73 7.94 -9.46 -9.02
CA LEU A 73 7.64 -8.75 -7.78
C LEU A 73 8.22 -7.33 -7.82
N VAL A 74 9.53 -7.21 -8.03
CA VAL A 74 10.21 -5.92 -8.07
C VAL A 74 9.65 -5.03 -9.17
N ARG A 75 9.49 -5.56 -10.39
CA ARG A 75 8.90 -4.83 -11.51
C ARG A 75 7.49 -4.35 -11.16
N THR A 76 6.60 -5.24 -10.74
CA THR A 76 5.19 -4.88 -10.49
C THR A 76 5.06 -3.87 -9.34
N SER A 77 5.85 -4.02 -8.28
CA SER A 77 5.87 -3.07 -7.16
C SER A 77 6.33 -1.67 -7.60
N ILE A 78 7.41 -1.56 -8.38
CA ILE A 78 7.89 -0.28 -8.91
C ILE A 78 6.85 0.34 -9.85
N GLU A 79 6.34 -0.45 -10.80
CA GLU A 79 5.47 0.06 -11.85
C GLU A 79 4.09 0.47 -11.32
N SER A 80 3.55 -0.27 -10.35
CA SER A 80 2.29 0.10 -9.69
C SER A 80 2.40 1.42 -8.90
N GLY A 81 3.55 1.67 -8.26
CA GLY A 81 3.85 2.95 -7.60
C GLY A 81 4.00 4.09 -8.61
N ARG A 82 4.78 3.87 -9.67
CA ARG A 82 5.12 4.88 -10.69
C ARG A 82 3.91 5.47 -11.41
N ILE A 83 2.81 4.72 -11.52
CA ILE A 83 1.53 5.21 -12.10
C ILE A 83 1.07 6.52 -11.44
N THR A 84 1.36 6.74 -10.14
CA THR A 84 0.99 8.01 -9.48
C THR A 84 2.13 8.72 -8.78
N HIS A 85 3.22 8.03 -8.44
CA HIS A 85 4.36 8.56 -7.71
C HIS A 85 5.64 8.31 -8.51
N ASN A 86 5.97 9.22 -9.44
CA ASN A 86 7.24 9.15 -10.15
C ASN A 86 8.36 9.87 -9.38
N HIS A 87 8.73 9.31 -8.22
CA HIS A 87 9.82 9.79 -7.37
C HIS A 87 10.55 8.63 -6.69
N ALA A 88 11.88 8.62 -6.74
CA ALA A 88 12.74 7.55 -6.22
C ALA A 88 12.46 7.19 -4.75
N THR A 89 12.29 8.18 -3.86
CA THR A 89 12.00 7.92 -2.43
C THR A 89 10.59 7.40 -2.19
N GLY A 90 9.64 7.67 -3.10
CA GLY A 90 8.30 7.10 -3.05
C GLY A 90 8.27 5.58 -3.27
N TYR A 91 9.37 4.99 -3.77
CA TYR A 91 9.53 3.54 -3.93
C TYR A 91 10.87 2.93 -3.45
N MET A 92 11.89 3.70 -3.01
CA MET A 92 13.23 3.22 -2.56
C MET A 92 13.64 3.74 -1.17
N GLY A 93 12.72 3.74 -0.23
CA GLY A 93 12.76 4.65 0.89
C GLY A 93 13.92 4.63 1.90
N ALA A 94 14.61 5.78 2.07
CA ALA A 94 15.37 6.16 3.27
C ALA A 94 15.89 7.63 3.22
N PHE A 95 15.05 8.66 3.41
CA PHE A 95 15.46 9.95 4.00
C PHE A 95 14.24 10.86 4.31
N TRP A 96 13.85 10.88 5.59
CA TRP A 96 13.21 11.98 6.31
C TRP A 96 11.68 12.11 6.17
N SER A 97 11.01 12.09 7.33
CA SER A 97 9.59 12.38 7.48
C SER A 97 9.16 13.59 6.65
N PHE A 98 8.18 13.40 5.78
CA PHE A 98 7.68 14.45 4.90
C PHE A 98 7.16 15.61 5.74
N ASP A 99 7.91 16.71 5.78
CA ASP A 99 7.54 17.95 6.47
C ASP A 99 7.24 17.77 7.98
N GLY A 100 7.93 16.82 8.64
CA GLY A 100 7.72 16.51 10.06
C GLY A 100 6.44 15.70 10.35
N TRP A 101 5.75 15.21 9.32
CA TRP A 101 4.62 14.30 9.42
C TRP A 101 5.11 12.84 9.30
N ALA A 102 5.22 12.14 10.42
CA ALA A 102 5.71 10.75 10.42
C ALA A 102 4.75 9.82 9.66
N GLY A 103 5.28 9.02 8.74
CA GLY A 103 4.54 8.06 7.92
C GLY A 103 4.01 8.61 6.60
N ALA A 104 4.14 9.91 6.32
CA ALA A 104 3.58 10.51 5.11
C ALA A 104 4.44 10.23 3.85
N SER A 105 5.69 9.81 4.01
CA SER A 105 6.58 9.49 2.91
C SER A 105 6.56 8.00 2.57
N GLY A 106 6.91 7.66 1.33
CA GLY A 106 7.05 6.26 0.91
C GLY A 106 8.04 5.45 1.74
N ASP A 107 9.00 6.13 2.38
CA ASP A 107 10.07 5.54 3.13
C ASP A 107 9.81 5.38 4.62
N ASP A 108 9.46 6.47 5.29
CA ASP A 108 9.21 6.43 6.72
C ASP A 108 7.98 5.57 7.06
N SER A 109 6.95 5.56 6.20
CA SER A 109 5.78 4.70 6.37
C SER A 109 6.14 3.21 6.45
N VAL A 110 7.02 2.78 5.54
CA VAL A 110 7.51 1.40 5.44
C VAL A 110 8.42 1.07 6.62
N ILE A 111 9.31 1.99 7.01
CA ILE A 111 10.21 1.80 8.16
C ILE A 111 9.42 1.71 9.47
N ILE A 112 8.47 2.62 9.71
CA ILE A 112 7.62 2.60 10.90
C ILE A 112 6.79 1.31 10.96
N GLY A 113 6.19 0.91 9.83
CA GLY A 113 5.44 -0.35 9.78
C GLY A 113 6.32 -1.57 10.05
N TYR A 114 7.61 -1.51 9.66
CA TYR A 114 8.54 -2.63 9.79
C TYR A 114 9.06 -2.73 11.22
N ASP A 115 9.43 -1.59 11.81
CA ASP A 115 9.80 -1.51 13.22
C ASP A 115 8.64 -1.95 14.12
N ALA A 116 7.41 -1.54 13.81
CA ALA A 116 6.21 -2.00 14.52
C ALA A 116 6.05 -3.52 14.44
N LEU A 117 6.22 -4.12 13.26
CA LEU A 117 6.18 -5.58 13.09
C LEU A 117 7.24 -6.28 13.94
N LEU A 118 8.50 -5.87 13.84
CA LEU A 118 9.61 -6.47 14.60
C LEU A 118 9.40 -6.31 16.11
N GLY A 119 9.03 -5.09 16.53
CA GLY A 119 8.78 -4.76 17.93
C GLY A 119 7.51 -5.40 18.51
N SER A 120 6.57 -5.81 17.65
CA SER A 120 5.37 -6.54 18.08
C SER A 120 5.68 -7.94 18.59
N ASN A 121 6.68 -8.59 18.01
CA ASN A 121 7.02 -9.98 18.30
C ASN A 121 5.80 -10.93 18.27
N GLY A 122 4.89 -10.73 17.31
CA GLY A 122 3.66 -11.51 17.17
C GLY A 122 2.50 -11.09 18.09
N ASP A 123 2.68 -10.06 18.92
CA ASP A 123 1.61 -9.50 19.75
C ASP A 123 0.87 -8.37 19.01
N TRP A 124 -0.42 -8.56 18.77
CA TRP A 124 -1.25 -7.59 18.04
C TRP A 124 -1.41 -6.26 18.77
N GLU A 125 -1.53 -6.26 20.10
CA GLU A 125 -1.65 -5.04 20.89
C GLU A 125 -0.36 -4.21 20.74
N GLN A 126 0.80 -4.85 20.80
CA GLN A 126 2.09 -4.19 20.57
C GLN A 126 2.23 -3.64 19.15
N LEU A 127 1.77 -4.38 18.14
CA LEU A 127 1.74 -3.89 16.76
C LEU A 127 0.91 -2.60 16.66
N VAL A 128 -0.30 -2.60 17.23
CA VAL A 128 -1.20 -1.44 17.22
C VAL A 128 -0.56 -0.26 17.96
N HIS A 129 0.03 -0.50 19.14
CA HIS A 129 0.70 0.54 19.91
C HIS A 129 1.85 1.21 19.16
N ARG A 130 2.63 0.44 18.38
CA ARG A 130 3.83 0.93 17.70
C ARG A 130 3.52 1.52 16.32
N GLY A 131 2.66 0.85 15.56
CA GLY A 131 2.41 1.15 14.15
C GLY A 131 1.14 1.95 13.88
N VAL A 132 0.23 2.08 14.85
CA VAL A 132 -1.07 2.73 14.66
C VAL A 132 -1.30 3.87 15.66
N LEU A 133 -0.93 3.70 16.92
CA LEU A 133 -1.17 4.70 17.97
C LEU A 133 -0.03 5.72 18.08
N HIS A 134 0.34 6.32 16.95
CA HIS A 134 1.29 7.42 16.90
C HIS A 134 0.68 8.65 16.19
N GLY A 135 1.29 9.82 16.42
CA GLY A 135 0.98 11.03 15.65
C GLY A 135 1.58 10.94 14.24
N GLY A 136 0.89 11.50 13.25
CA GLY A 136 1.28 11.42 11.84
C GLY A 136 0.29 10.58 11.01
N ASP A 137 0.78 9.99 9.92
CA ASP A 137 0.03 9.24 8.90
C ASP A 137 -0.11 7.79 9.37
N ASN A 138 -0.87 7.66 10.47
CA ASN A 138 -0.99 6.42 11.20
C ASN A 138 -1.94 5.40 10.54
N ASP A 139 -2.78 5.86 9.62
CA ASP A 139 -3.57 5.01 8.75
C ASP A 139 -2.70 4.30 7.71
N SER A 140 -1.73 5.00 7.11
CA SER A 140 -0.79 4.37 6.16
C SER A 140 0.17 3.40 6.84
N THR A 141 0.83 3.81 7.92
CA THR A 141 1.75 2.94 8.68
C THR A 141 1.03 1.74 9.29
N GLY A 142 -0.16 1.97 9.84
CA GLY A 142 -1.02 0.93 10.39
C GLY A 142 -1.47 -0.09 9.35
N CYS A 143 -1.86 0.37 8.15
CA CYS A 143 -2.19 -0.49 7.03
C CYS A 143 -1.01 -1.39 6.61
N ILE A 144 0.18 -0.80 6.47
CA ILE A 144 1.41 -1.52 6.12
C ILE A 144 1.75 -2.56 7.20
N ALA A 145 1.80 -2.14 8.46
CA ALA A 145 2.15 -2.99 9.61
C ALA A 145 1.17 -4.16 9.76
N ALA A 146 -0.14 -3.89 9.73
CA ALA A 146 -1.18 -4.90 9.87
C ALA A 146 -1.15 -5.91 8.71
N THR A 147 -0.82 -5.47 7.50
CA THR A 147 -0.70 -6.38 6.35
C THR A 147 0.46 -7.36 6.55
N TRP A 148 1.62 -6.88 6.98
CA TRP A 148 2.75 -7.76 7.26
C TRP A 148 2.50 -8.66 8.47
N PHE A 149 1.88 -8.15 9.52
CA PHE A 149 1.48 -8.97 10.66
C PHE A 149 0.57 -10.12 10.21
N GLY A 150 -0.45 -9.82 9.40
CA GLY A 150 -1.35 -10.82 8.83
C GLY A 150 -0.62 -11.86 7.98
N ALA A 151 0.39 -11.44 7.21
CA ALA A 151 1.18 -12.35 6.38
C ALA A 151 2.10 -13.28 7.21
N PHE A 152 2.68 -12.80 8.31
CA PHE A 152 3.60 -13.58 9.15
C PHE A 152 2.90 -14.42 10.22
N TYR A 153 1.88 -13.86 10.86
CA TYR A 153 1.25 -14.42 12.06
C TYR A 153 -0.21 -14.83 11.83
N GLY A 154 -0.79 -14.50 10.68
CA GLY A 154 -2.21 -14.72 10.40
C GLY A 154 -3.10 -13.69 11.10
N PHE A 155 -4.38 -14.04 11.26
CA PHE A 155 -5.32 -13.16 11.93
C PHE A 155 -4.96 -12.98 13.41
N PRO A 156 -5.13 -11.77 13.97
CA PRO A 156 -4.96 -11.51 15.40
C PRO A 156 -5.85 -12.41 16.27
N ASP A 157 -5.50 -12.51 17.55
CA ASP A 157 -6.30 -13.23 18.54
C ASP A 157 -7.79 -12.89 18.45
N LYS A 158 -8.64 -13.89 18.69
CA LYS A 158 -10.10 -13.77 18.61
C LYS A 158 -10.67 -12.64 19.47
N LYS A 159 -9.99 -12.23 20.55
CA LYS A 159 -10.42 -11.08 21.36
C LYS A 159 -10.44 -9.76 20.57
N TYR A 160 -9.68 -9.65 19.49
CA TYR A 160 -9.66 -8.50 18.56
C TYR A 160 -10.48 -8.72 17.29
N GLU A 161 -11.30 -9.76 17.22
CA GLU A 161 -12.08 -10.13 16.03
C GLU A 161 -12.92 -8.97 15.46
N LYS A 162 -13.40 -8.08 16.33
CA LYS A 162 -14.15 -6.88 15.95
C LYS A 162 -13.34 -5.90 15.08
N ASN A 163 -12.02 -5.92 15.17
CA ASN A 163 -11.14 -5.02 14.42
C ASN A 163 -11.07 -5.38 12.93
N TRP A 164 -11.40 -6.63 12.55
CA TRP A 164 -11.25 -7.11 11.18
C TRP A 164 -12.49 -7.76 10.58
N LYS A 165 -13.45 -8.27 11.38
CA LYS A 165 -14.67 -8.89 10.83
C LYS A 165 -15.75 -7.93 10.36
N ASN A 166 -15.87 -6.77 11.00
CA ASN A 166 -16.93 -5.80 10.72
C ASN A 166 -16.43 -4.60 9.91
N ILE A 167 -15.31 -4.78 9.21
CA ILE A 167 -14.75 -3.71 8.39
C ILE A 167 -15.57 -3.53 7.12
N GLU A 168 -15.60 -2.30 6.66
CA GLU A 168 -16.23 -1.96 5.40
C GLU A 168 -15.58 -2.76 4.25
N TYR A 169 -16.42 -3.23 3.32
CA TYR A 169 -15.99 -4.02 2.17
C TYR A 169 -15.31 -5.36 2.50
N TYR A 170 -15.49 -5.91 3.70
CA TYR A 170 -14.91 -7.20 4.09
C TYR A 170 -15.09 -8.28 3.02
N ASP A 171 -16.31 -8.47 2.50
CA ASP A 171 -16.58 -9.49 1.48
C ASP A 171 -15.80 -9.25 0.17
N ARG A 172 -15.66 -7.99 -0.26
CA ARG A 172 -14.88 -7.61 -1.44
C ARG A 172 -13.39 -7.90 -1.22
N ILE A 173 -12.87 -7.55 -0.05
CA ILE A 173 -11.46 -7.77 0.32
C ILE A 173 -11.17 -9.27 0.40
N ALA A 174 -12.01 -10.04 1.11
CA ALA A 174 -11.86 -11.48 1.25
C ALA A 174 -11.94 -12.21 -0.10
N LYS A 175 -12.84 -11.79 -0.99
CA LYS A 175 -12.91 -12.32 -2.35
C LYS A 175 -11.61 -12.08 -3.12
N VAL A 176 -11.12 -10.84 -3.15
CA VAL A 176 -9.87 -10.49 -3.86
C VAL A 176 -8.68 -11.24 -3.26
N ALA A 177 -8.58 -11.34 -1.93
CA ALA A 177 -7.52 -12.09 -1.26
C ALA A 177 -7.48 -13.57 -1.71
N ASN A 178 -8.65 -14.23 -1.78
CA ASN A 178 -8.75 -15.60 -2.28
C ASN A 178 -8.37 -15.72 -3.76
N GLU A 179 -8.77 -14.76 -4.60
CA GLU A 179 -8.40 -14.73 -6.02
C GLU A 179 -6.88 -14.56 -6.22
N LEU A 180 -6.25 -13.67 -5.44
CA LEU A 180 -4.80 -13.46 -5.46
C LEU A 180 -4.04 -14.69 -4.96
N TYR A 181 -4.52 -15.33 -3.90
CA TYR A 181 -3.94 -16.59 -3.41
C TYR A 181 -3.99 -17.67 -4.48
N ASN A 182 -5.15 -17.87 -5.11
CA ASN A 182 -5.32 -18.83 -6.20
C ASN A 182 -4.46 -18.51 -7.43
N LEU A 183 -4.21 -17.22 -7.70
CA LEU A 183 -3.30 -16.79 -8.76
C LEU A 183 -1.85 -17.14 -8.41
N ASN A 184 -1.42 -16.86 -7.18
CA ASN A 184 -0.08 -17.21 -6.70
C ASN A 184 0.22 -18.72 -6.83
N GLN A 185 -0.76 -19.58 -6.54
CA GLN A 185 -0.60 -21.04 -6.68
C GLN A 185 -0.38 -21.53 -8.13
N LYS A 186 -0.61 -20.67 -9.13
CA LYS A 186 -0.46 -20.99 -10.56
C LYS A 186 0.84 -20.45 -11.16
N LEU A 187 1.59 -19.62 -10.43
CA LEU A 187 2.84 -18.98 -10.83
C LEU A 187 4.05 -19.76 -10.32
#